data_AF-X1G3Y9-F1
#
_entry.id   AF-X1G3Y9-F1
#
_cell.length_a   1.000
_cell.length_b   1.000
_cell.length_c   1.000
_cell.angle_alpha   90.00
_cell.angle_beta   90.00
_cell.angle_gamma   90.00
#
_symmetry.space_group_name_H-M   'P 1'
#
loop_
_entity.id
_entity.type
_entity.pdbx_description
1 polymer ?
#
loop_
_entity_poly.entity_id
_entity_poly.type
_entity_poly.pdbx_seq_one_letter_code
_entity_poly.pdbx_strand_id
1 'polypeptide(L)' 'PEDVARETKECIDVLGRDGGYIVASSHELEADIPVENVKAMFLTAQEYGRYA' A
#
# COMPACT_ATOMS: atom_id res chain seq x y z
N PRO A 1 3.53 11.04 -3.82
CA PRO A 1 2.95 9.78 -4.34
C PRO A 1 3.97 8.65 -4.46
N GLU A 2 5.16 8.94 -4.97
CA GLU A 2 6.27 7.99 -5.19
C GLU A 2 6.75 7.38 -3.86
N ASP A 3 6.88 8.20 -2.81
CA ASP A 3 7.23 7.71 -1.48
C ASP A 3 6.18 6.76 -0.90
N VAL A 4 4.89 7.05 -1.13
CA VAL A 4 3.79 6.17 -0.69
C VAL A 4 3.84 4.83 -1.42
N ALA A 5 4.11 4.85 -2.72
CA ALA A 5 4.29 3.62 -3.50
C ALA A 5 5.50 2.81 -2.99
N ARG A 6 6.64 3.49 -2.74
CA ARG A 6 7.85 2.85 -2.21
C ARG A 6 7.59 2.19 -0.85
N GLU A 7 6.98 2.92 0.08
CA GLU A 7 6.70 2.41 1.43
C GLU A 7 5.63 1.30 1.41
N THR A 8 4.57 1.45 0.61
CA THR A 8 3.55 0.40 0.44
C THR A 8 4.18 -0.89 -0.07
N LYS A 9 5.08 -0.79 -1.05
CA LYS A 9 5.83 -1.95 -1.57
C LYS A 9 6.72 -2.57 -0.50
N GLU A 10 7.42 -1.76 0.28
CA GLU A 10 8.25 -2.24 1.40
C GLU A 10 7.41 -3.01 2.44
N CYS A 11 6.22 -2.51 2.79
CA CYS A 11 5.29 -3.24 3.66
C CYS A 11 4.88 -4.59 3.06
N ILE A 12 4.57 -4.64 1.76
CA ILE A 12 4.22 -5.90 1.07
C ILE A 12 5.42 -6.88 1.10
N ASP A 13 6.62 -6.41 0.78
CA ASP A 13 7.85 -7.24 0.74
C ASP A 13 8.23 -7.81 2.11
N VAL A 14 7.90 -7.11 3.20
CA VAL A 14 8.20 -7.52 4.58
C VAL A 14 7.08 -8.37 5.17
N LEU A 15 5.83 -7.91 5.08
CA LEU A 15 4.68 -8.48 5.78
C LEU A 15 3.94 -9.55 4.95
N GLY A 16 4.00 -9.45 3.62
CA GLY A 16 3.35 -10.37 2.70
C GLY A 16 4.17 -11.62 2.36
N ARG A 17 5.31 -11.85 3.02
CA ARG A 17 6.07 -13.11 2.82
C ARG A 17 5.16 -14.29 3.18
N ASP A 18 5.01 -15.22 2.24
CA ASP A 18 4.12 -16.39 2.33
C ASP A 18 2.60 -16.07 2.31
N GLY A 19 2.23 -14.85 1.95
CA GLY A 19 0.83 -14.43 1.81
C GLY A 19 0.17 -14.01 3.13
N GLY A 20 -1.16 -13.83 3.09
CA GLY A 20 -1.97 -13.52 4.28
C GLY A 20 -1.95 -12.06 4.74
N TYR A 21 -1.07 -11.21 4.21
CA TYR A 21 -1.08 -9.78 4.48
C TYR A 21 -2.14 -9.03 3.67
N ILE A 22 -2.97 -8.24 4.35
CA ILE A 22 -3.99 -7.36 3.77
C ILE A 22 -3.50 -5.92 3.85
N VAL A 23 -3.31 -5.29 2.70
CA VAL A 23 -2.89 -3.88 2.63
C VAL A 23 -4.07 -2.97 2.98
N ALA A 24 -3.87 -2.12 3.99
CA ALA A 24 -4.82 -1.09 4.42
C ALA A 24 -4.06 0.07 5.07
N SER A 25 -4.73 1.21 5.27
CA SER A 25 -4.19 2.27 6.11
C SER A 25 -4.15 1.81 7.58
N SER A 26 -3.14 2.25 8.33
CA SER A 26 -3.01 1.97 9.76
C SER A 26 -3.99 2.77 10.62
N HIS A 27 -4.53 3.86 10.06
CA HIS A 27 -5.46 4.78 10.70
C HIS A 27 -6.44 5.36 9.65
N GLU A 28 -7.34 6.27 10.05
CA GLU A 28 -8.26 6.89 9.11
C GLU A 28 -7.57 7.66 7.97
N LEU A 29 -8.24 7.72 6.83
CA LEU A 29 -7.89 8.61 5.72
C LEU A 29 -8.72 9.89 5.83
N GLU A 30 -8.07 10.99 6.22
CA GLU A 30 -8.69 12.31 6.37
C GLU A 30 -8.75 13.07 5.04
N ALA A 31 -9.60 14.11 4.99
CA ALA A 31 -9.90 14.85 3.75
C ALA A 31 -8.74 15.76 3.27
N ASP A 32 -7.74 16.00 4.12
CA ASP A 32 -6.55 16.78 3.82
C ASP A 32 -5.43 15.93 3.17
N ILE A 33 -5.57 14.60 3.15
CA ILE A 33 -4.64 13.71 2.48
C ILE A 33 -4.77 13.87 0.96
N PRO A 34 -3.68 14.17 0.22
CA PRO A 34 -3.72 14.23 -1.23
C PRO A 34 -4.23 12.93 -1.85
N VAL A 35 -5.21 13.04 -2.75
CA VAL A 35 -5.85 11.88 -3.40
C VAL A 35 -4.83 11.01 -4.15
N GLU A 36 -3.78 11.62 -4.69
CA GLU A 36 -2.69 10.95 -5.40
C GLU A 36 -1.92 10.01 -4.48
N ASN A 37 -1.78 10.34 -3.19
CA ASN A 37 -1.14 9.48 -2.21
C ASN A 37 -2.03 8.27 -1.90
N VAL A 38 -3.33 8.48 -1.70
CA VAL A 38 -4.29 7.38 -1.49
C VAL A 38 -4.31 6.44 -2.68
N LYS A 39 -4.37 6.99 -3.91
CA LYS A 39 -4.30 6.21 -5.15
C LYS A 39 -3.00 5.43 -5.26
N ALA A 40 -1.86 6.04 -4.93
CA ALA A 40 -0.57 5.36 -4.97
C ALA A 40 -0.57 4.11 -4.09
N MET A 41 -1.07 4.19 -2.84
CA MET A 41 -1.17 3.03 -1.94
C MET A 41 -1.97 1.87 -2.57
N PHE A 42 -3.19 2.15 -3.07
CA PHE A 42 -4.05 1.10 -3.64
C PHE A 42 -3.53 0.55 -4.96
N LEU A 43 -2.95 1.39 -5.83
CA LEU A 43 -2.37 0.95 -7.10
C LEU A 43 -1.14 0.07 -6.86
N THR A 44 -0.26 0.45 -5.94
CA THR A 44 0.89 -0.39 -5.55
C THR A 44 0.42 -1.72 -4.95
N ALA A 45 -0.61 -1.73 -4.10
CA ALA A 45 -1.18 -2.97 -3.58
C ALA A 45 -1.75 -3.87 -4.69
N GLN A 46 -2.39 -3.29 -5.72
CA GLN A 46 -2.90 -4.05 -6.86
C GLN A 46 -1.79 -4.63 -7.74
N GLU A 47 -0.67 -3.91 -7.87
CA GLU A 47 0.48 -4.30 -8.70
C GLU A 47 1.33 -5.38 -8.00
N TYR A 48 1.68 -5.17 -6.73
CA TYR A 48 2.65 -6.00 -5.99
C TYR A 48 2.02 -6.95 -4.96
N GLY A 49 0.77 -6.75 -4.56
CA GLY A 49 0.10 -7.56 -3.54
C GLY A 49 -0.44 -8.91 -4.02
N ARG A 50 0.07 -9.44 -5.14
CA ARG A 50 -0.32 -10.75 -5.66
C ARG A 50 0.68 -11.82 -5.23
N TYR A 51 0.15 -12.86 -4.59
CA TYR A 51 0.90 -14.07 -4.24
C TYR A 51 0.67 -15.12 -5.33
N ALA A 52 1.68 -15.97 -5.59
CA ALA A 52 1.57 -17.09 -6.53
C ALA A 52 0.87 -18.30 -5.90
#